data_AF-A0A966UNV8-F1
#
_entry.id   AF-A0A966UNV8-F1
#
_cell.length_a   1.000
_cell.length_b   1.000
_cell.length_c   1.000
_cell.angle_alpha   90.00
_cell.angle_beta   90.00
_cell.angle_gamma   90.00
#
_symmetry.space_group_name_H-M   'P 1'
#
loop_
_entity.id
_entity.type
_entity.pdbx_description
1 polymer ?
#
loop_
_entity_poly.entity_id
_entity_poly.type
_entity_poly.pdbx_seq_one_letter_code
_entity_poly.pdbx_strand_id
1 'polypeptide(L)'
;MSGSFTRPQTILSNNTFYKSARISNQNFVIGKSSHGNPVGSEIKNNAFVESGVIDDVQNDNGWYSVRGDDGKATLGVFADYNFVAGSASKGYPSKAGFKVDNLELNGINGGDPKFVNPTNPLGPDGIPFTSDDGLIPSASSPLCRGGQNGTYIGAYPCSGVSVPNPNTLSYQTW
;
A
#
# COMPACT_ATOMS: atom_id res chain seq x y z
N MET A 1 10.21 17.97 -19.64
CA MET A 1 9.25 18.74 -18.83
C MET A 1 9.11 18.05 -17.49
N SER A 2 9.60 18.67 -16.41
CA SER A 2 9.40 18.21 -15.04
C SER A 2 8.21 18.97 -14.45
N GLY A 3 7.01 18.41 -14.58
CA GLY A 3 5.81 18.88 -13.89
C GLY A 3 5.59 18.04 -12.65
N SER A 4 5.67 18.63 -11.46
CA SER A 4 5.14 18.00 -10.24
C SER A 4 3.71 18.48 -10.05
N PHE A 5 2.77 17.55 -9.91
CA PHE A 5 1.39 17.87 -9.57
C PHE A 5 1.21 17.63 -8.07
N THR A 6 1.11 18.71 -7.30
CA THR A 6 0.88 18.62 -5.85
C THR A 6 -0.62 18.47 -5.60
N ARG A 7 -0.99 17.48 -4.77
CA ARG A 7 -2.37 17.25 -4.33
C ARG A 7 -2.46 17.39 -2.81
N PRO A 8 -2.61 18.62 -2.26
CA PRO A 8 -2.84 18.79 -0.83
C PRO A 8 -4.15 18.10 -0.42
N GLN A 9 -4.25 17.72 0.85
CA GLN A 9 -5.44 17.06 1.42
C GLN A 9 -5.85 15.76 0.69
N THR A 10 -4.88 15.03 0.12
CA THR A 10 -5.18 13.74 -0.51
C THR A 10 -5.30 12.67 0.56
N ILE A 11 -6.38 11.89 0.50
CA ILE A 11 -6.57 10.71 1.34
C ILE A 11 -6.37 9.46 0.49
N LEU A 12 -5.40 8.64 0.86
CA LEU A 12 -5.15 7.33 0.30
C LEU A 12 -5.32 6.29 1.40
N SER A 13 -6.47 5.63 1.43
CA SER A 13 -6.79 4.66 2.48
C SER A 13 -7.31 3.35 1.94
N ASN A 14 -6.91 2.24 2.58
CA ASN A 14 -7.47 0.91 2.31
C ASN A 14 -7.31 0.46 0.85
N ASN A 15 -6.16 0.74 0.23
CA ASN A 15 -5.81 0.27 -1.11
C ASN A 15 -4.83 -0.90 -1.05
N THR A 16 -4.93 -1.81 -2.02
CA THR A 16 -3.91 -2.85 -2.25
C THR A 16 -3.15 -2.53 -3.54
N PHE A 17 -1.89 -2.14 -3.39
CA PHE A 17 -0.93 -2.00 -4.47
C PHE A 17 -0.11 -3.27 -4.57
N TYR A 18 -0.45 -4.11 -5.54
CA TYR A 18 0.28 -5.34 -5.81
C TYR A 18 1.06 -5.20 -7.12
N LYS A 19 2.37 -5.46 -7.09
CA LYS A 19 3.23 -5.38 -8.29
C LYS A 19 3.18 -4.03 -9.01
N SER A 20 2.83 -2.97 -8.28
CA SER A 20 2.67 -1.62 -8.82
C SER A 20 4.02 -0.96 -8.98
N ALA A 21 4.26 -0.33 -10.13
CA ALA A 21 5.54 0.27 -10.48
C ALA A 21 6.74 -0.71 -10.41
N ARG A 22 6.53 -2.04 -10.48
CA ARG A 22 7.56 -3.07 -10.31
C ARG A 22 8.71 -3.04 -11.31
N ILE A 23 8.59 -2.30 -12.40
CA ILE A 23 9.65 -2.14 -13.43
C ILE A 23 10.40 -0.80 -13.26
N SER A 24 9.99 0.00 -12.29
CA SER A 24 10.58 1.30 -12.00
C SER A 24 11.90 1.10 -11.27
N ASN A 25 12.85 1.99 -11.53
CA ASN A 25 14.02 2.19 -10.67
C ASN A 25 13.75 3.20 -9.54
N GLN A 26 12.49 3.62 -9.39
CA GLN A 26 12.01 4.51 -8.34
C GLN A 26 10.83 3.92 -7.57
N ASN A 27 10.61 4.48 -6.38
CA ASN A 27 9.54 4.11 -5.46
C ASN A 27 8.15 4.39 -6.04
N PHE A 28 7.13 3.77 -5.47
CA PHE A 28 5.76 4.28 -5.65
C PHE A 28 5.63 5.63 -4.91
N VAL A 29 5.73 6.73 -5.66
CA VAL A 29 5.78 8.08 -5.07
C VAL A 29 4.37 8.59 -4.79
N ILE A 30 4.05 8.84 -3.52
CA ILE A 30 2.73 9.35 -3.08
C ILE A 30 2.84 10.82 -2.67
N GLY A 31 3.93 11.18 -1.99
CA GLY A 31 4.19 12.55 -1.54
C GLY A 31 5.65 12.88 -1.75
N LYS A 32 5.98 13.47 -2.89
CA LYS A 32 7.31 14.00 -3.17
C LYS A 32 7.17 15.37 -3.80
N SER A 33 7.85 16.35 -3.21
CA SER A 33 7.79 17.74 -3.64
C SER A 33 9.16 18.35 -3.75
N SER A 34 9.51 18.76 -4.96
CA SER A 34 10.41 19.89 -5.19
C SER A 34 9.64 21.20 -5.47
N HIS A 35 8.31 21.14 -5.68
CA HIS A 35 7.52 22.25 -6.21
C HIS A 35 6.10 22.39 -5.62
N GLY A 36 5.85 21.88 -4.40
CA GLY A 36 4.60 22.10 -3.67
C GLY A 36 4.32 21.01 -2.65
N ASN A 37 4.00 21.39 -1.42
CA ASN A 37 3.90 20.43 -0.33
C ASN A 37 2.48 19.79 -0.28
N PRO A 38 2.32 18.45 -0.33
CA PRO A 38 1.03 17.76 -0.17
C PRO A 38 0.51 17.80 1.28
N VAL A 39 0.47 19.00 1.87
CA VAL A 39 0.04 19.25 3.25
C VAL A 39 -1.38 18.75 3.48
N GLY A 40 -1.60 18.15 4.64
CA GLY A 40 -2.88 17.59 5.06
C GLY A 40 -3.21 16.26 4.40
N SER A 41 -2.27 15.63 3.70
CA SER A 41 -2.54 14.33 3.06
C SER A 41 -2.38 13.19 4.06
N GLU A 42 -3.22 12.18 3.93
CA GLU A 42 -3.22 10.99 4.77
C GLU A 42 -3.04 9.73 3.92
N ILE A 43 -2.07 8.89 4.28
CA ILE A 43 -1.79 7.61 3.64
C ILE A 43 -1.89 6.54 4.72
N LYS A 44 -2.99 5.79 4.79
CA LYS A 44 -3.22 4.84 5.90
C LYS A 44 -3.84 3.54 5.47
N ASN A 45 -3.53 2.46 6.20
CA ASN A 45 -4.15 1.14 5.99
C ASN A 45 -4.02 0.62 4.54
N ASN A 46 -2.99 1.02 3.79
CA ASN A 46 -2.74 0.50 2.45
C ASN A 46 -1.75 -0.67 2.51
N ALA A 47 -1.87 -1.62 1.60
CA ALA A 47 -0.90 -2.69 1.40
C ALA A 47 -0.08 -2.42 0.15
N PHE A 48 1.25 -2.36 0.27
CA PHE A 48 2.20 -2.25 -0.84
C PHE A 48 3.05 -3.51 -0.90
N VAL A 49 2.67 -4.42 -1.78
CA VAL A 49 3.32 -5.74 -1.90
C VAL A 49 4.00 -5.83 -3.26
N GLU A 50 5.30 -6.12 -3.24
CA GLU A 50 6.13 -6.20 -4.45
C GLU A 50 6.00 -4.95 -5.35
N SER A 51 5.81 -3.78 -4.73
CA SER A 51 5.65 -2.51 -5.44
C SER A 51 6.94 -1.70 -5.41
N GLY A 52 7.08 -0.75 -6.33
CA GLY A 52 8.28 0.09 -6.43
C GLY A 52 9.48 -0.64 -7.04
N VAL A 53 10.68 -0.37 -6.53
CA VAL A 53 11.92 -0.83 -7.17
C VAL A 53 12.11 -2.33 -7.05
N ILE A 54 12.53 -2.92 -8.18
CA ILE A 54 12.91 -4.33 -8.27
C ILE A 54 13.91 -4.65 -7.16
N ASP A 55 13.67 -5.77 -6.48
CA ASP A 55 14.23 -6.11 -5.16
C ASP A 55 15.77 -6.27 -5.08
N ASP A 56 16.55 -5.81 -6.05
CA ASP A 56 17.99 -6.09 -6.17
C ASP A 56 18.92 -5.05 -5.53
N VAL A 57 18.35 -3.99 -4.94
CA VAL A 57 19.15 -3.00 -4.20
C VAL A 57 18.60 -2.92 -2.79
N GLN A 58 19.23 -3.66 -1.87
CA GLN A 58 18.85 -3.85 -0.47
C GLN A 58 18.67 -2.54 0.34
N ASN A 59 19.05 -1.38 -0.22
CA ASN A 59 19.42 -0.24 0.60
C ASN A 59 18.69 1.09 0.35
N ASP A 60 17.72 1.26 -0.58
CA ASP A 60 16.94 2.52 -0.47
C ASP A 60 15.56 2.68 -1.13
N ASN A 61 15.10 1.82 -2.04
CA ASN A 61 13.96 2.21 -2.88
C ASN A 61 12.71 1.29 -2.79
N GLY A 62 12.01 1.17 -1.67
CA GLY A 62 10.77 1.95 -1.48
C GLY A 62 9.55 1.42 -2.26
N TRP A 63 8.91 0.38 -1.73
CA TRP A 63 7.53 -0.04 -1.88
C TRP A 63 6.55 1.12 -2.11
N TYR A 64 6.70 2.17 -1.29
CA TYR A 64 6.25 3.53 -1.59
C TYR A 64 7.15 4.56 -0.91
N SER A 65 6.97 5.84 -1.25
CA SER A 65 7.63 6.96 -0.58
C SER A 65 6.69 8.14 -0.42
N VAL A 66 6.75 8.72 0.78
CA VAL A 66 6.24 10.07 1.09
C VAL A 66 7.38 11.00 1.53
N ARG A 67 8.63 10.64 1.19
CA ARG A 67 9.83 11.42 1.52
C ARG A 67 10.16 12.43 0.43
N GLY A 68 10.65 13.59 0.85
CA GLY A 68 11.17 14.64 -0.03
C GLY A 68 12.50 14.27 -0.68
N ASP A 69 13.02 15.16 -1.54
CA ASP A 69 14.34 15.00 -2.17
C ASP A 69 15.49 15.03 -1.14
N ASP A 70 15.25 15.59 0.06
CA ASP A 70 16.17 15.59 1.19
C ASP A 70 16.17 14.28 1.99
N GLY A 71 15.39 13.28 1.55
CA GLY A 71 15.26 11.99 2.20
C GLY A 71 14.44 12.02 3.49
N LYS A 72 13.85 13.17 3.88
CA LYS A 72 13.04 13.30 5.10
C LYS A 72 11.56 13.11 4.81
N ALA A 73 10.77 12.80 5.83
CA ALA A 73 9.32 12.80 5.72
C ALA A 73 8.82 14.17 5.20
N THR A 74 7.95 14.15 4.18
CA THR A 74 7.38 15.37 3.63
C THR A 74 6.48 16.04 4.66
N LEU A 75 6.77 17.30 5.02
CA LEU A 75 6.06 18.02 6.07
C LEU A 75 4.55 18.07 5.82
N GLY A 76 3.73 17.69 6.80
CA GLY A 76 2.27 17.74 6.66
C GLY A 76 1.67 16.57 5.88
N VAL A 77 2.46 15.57 5.50
CA VAL A 77 1.96 14.26 5.07
C VAL A 77 1.97 13.31 6.26
N PHE A 78 0.84 12.67 6.51
CA PHE A 78 0.68 11.67 7.56
C PHE A 78 0.60 10.29 6.93
N ALA A 79 1.59 9.44 7.19
CA ALA A 79 1.56 8.04 6.76
C ALA A 79 1.73 7.12 7.97
N ASP A 80 0.76 6.23 8.17
CA ASP A 80 0.78 5.27 9.27
C ASP A 80 -0.12 4.05 9.01
N TYR A 81 0.10 2.96 9.73
CA TYR A 81 -0.65 1.70 9.60
C TYR A 81 -0.65 1.09 8.18
N ASN A 82 0.34 1.41 7.34
CA ASN A 82 0.50 0.76 6.05
C ASN A 82 1.29 -0.55 6.22
N PHE A 83 1.05 -1.48 5.29
CA PHE A 83 1.84 -2.70 5.17
C PHE A 83 2.77 -2.58 3.95
N VAL A 84 4.03 -2.95 4.12
CA VAL A 84 4.99 -3.09 3.01
C VAL A 84 5.65 -4.45 3.04
N ALA A 85 5.85 -5.06 1.88
CA ALA A 85 6.62 -6.30 1.77
C ALA A 85 7.23 -6.47 0.38
N GLY A 86 8.48 -6.94 0.31
CA GLY A 86 9.16 -7.20 -0.96
C GLY A 86 8.55 -8.38 -1.72
N SER A 87 9.20 -8.81 -2.80
CA SER A 87 8.69 -9.96 -3.57
C SER A 87 8.60 -11.26 -2.78
N ALA A 88 7.64 -12.09 -3.19
CA ALA A 88 7.50 -13.46 -2.69
C ALA A 88 8.76 -14.31 -2.94
N SER A 89 9.44 -14.09 -4.08
CA SER A 89 10.65 -14.82 -4.46
C SER A 89 11.84 -14.57 -3.53
N LYS A 90 11.82 -13.46 -2.77
CA LYS A 90 12.83 -13.14 -1.74
C LYS A 90 12.30 -13.32 -0.31
N GLY A 91 11.14 -13.95 -0.14
CA GLY A 91 10.56 -14.22 1.18
C GLY A 91 9.96 -12.99 1.86
N TYR A 92 9.46 -12.01 1.08
CA TYR A 92 8.80 -10.81 1.58
C TYR A 92 9.66 -9.97 2.54
N PRO A 93 10.86 -9.51 2.10
CA PRO A 93 11.78 -8.77 2.96
C PRO A 93 11.21 -7.42 3.41
N SER A 94 11.71 -6.95 4.55
CA SER A 94 11.44 -5.63 5.11
C SER A 94 12.26 -4.52 4.42
N LYS A 95 11.78 -3.28 4.52
CA LYS A 95 12.45 -2.05 4.08
C LYS A 95 13.32 -1.41 5.18
N ALA A 96 14.54 -1.00 4.83
CA ALA A 96 15.31 -0.07 5.67
C ALA A 96 14.70 1.35 5.69
N GLY A 97 14.64 1.97 6.86
CA GLY A 97 14.16 3.35 7.00
C GLY A 97 12.64 3.53 7.00
N PHE A 98 11.86 2.43 7.00
CA PHE A 98 10.40 2.48 7.01
C PHE A 98 9.83 3.29 8.19
N LYS A 99 10.41 3.12 9.39
CA LYS A 99 9.98 3.80 10.62
C LYS A 99 10.79 5.05 11.00
N VAL A 100 11.62 5.55 10.10
CA VAL A 100 12.47 6.73 10.36
C VAL A 100 11.63 8.01 10.31
N ASP A 101 11.99 9.02 11.10
CA ASP A 101 11.28 10.29 11.24
C ASP A 101 9.83 10.17 11.77
N ASN A 102 9.56 9.13 12.58
CA ASN A 102 8.22 8.80 13.09
C ASN A 102 7.17 8.53 11.99
N LEU A 103 7.62 8.31 10.77
CA LEU A 103 6.76 7.80 9.70
C LEU A 103 6.42 6.34 9.99
N GLU A 104 5.19 5.89 9.70
CA GLU A 104 4.80 4.47 9.85
C GLU A 104 5.10 3.86 11.22
N LEU A 105 4.88 4.64 12.29
CA LEU A 105 5.11 4.17 13.66
C LEU A 105 4.42 2.83 13.93
N ASN A 106 3.18 2.70 13.47
CA ASN A 106 2.33 1.52 13.61
C ASN A 106 2.28 0.64 12.36
N GLY A 107 2.97 1.02 11.28
CA GLY A 107 3.01 0.24 10.04
C GLY A 107 3.73 -1.12 10.22
N ILE A 108 3.41 -2.05 9.32
CA ILE A 108 3.99 -3.40 9.26
C ILE A 108 5.01 -3.45 8.11
N ASN A 109 6.22 -3.94 8.42
CA ASN A 109 7.36 -3.86 7.51
C ASN A 109 7.98 -5.24 7.26
N GLY A 110 7.74 -5.77 6.07
CA GLY A 110 8.09 -7.12 5.66
C GLY A 110 7.09 -8.16 6.19
N GLY A 111 7.34 -9.40 5.81
CA GLY A 111 6.48 -10.55 6.13
C GLY A 111 5.50 -10.89 5.02
N ASP A 112 5.04 -12.14 5.04
CA ASP A 112 4.13 -12.66 4.03
C ASP A 112 2.71 -12.09 4.25
N PRO A 113 2.10 -11.41 3.24
CA PRO A 113 0.73 -10.91 3.33
C PRO A 113 -0.34 -12.02 3.32
N LYS A 114 0.06 -13.29 3.08
CA LYS A 114 -0.81 -14.46 3.09
C LYS A 114 -2.03 -14.35 2.16
N PHE A 115 -1.82 -13.79 0.96
CA PHE A 115 -2.83 -13.79 -0.09
C PHE A 115 -3.20 -15.22 -0.51
N VAL A 116 -4.47 -15.47 -0.77
CA VAL A 116 -4.98 -16.82 -1.12
C VAL A 116 -4.35 -17.35 -2.41
N ASN A 117 -4.28 -16.52 -3.46
CA ASN A 117 -3.65 -16.89 -4.73
C ASN A 117 -3.06 -15.65 -5.44
N PRO A 118 -1.88 -15.16 -5.02
CA PRO A 118 -1.28 -13.95 -5.59
C PRO A 118 -0.83 -14.12 -7.06
N THR A 119 -0.85 -15.33 -7.62
CA THR A 119 -0.58 -15.59 -9.05
C THR A 119 -1.81 -15.43 -9.94
N ASN A 120 -3.01 -15.45 -9.36
CA ASN A 120 -4.26 -15.12 -10.04
C ASN A 120 -5.05 -14.04 -9.27
N PRO A 121 -4.64 -12.76 -9.36
CA PRO A 121 -5.18 -11.69 -8.53
C PRO A 121 -6.69 -11.50 -8.58
N LEU A 122 -7.30 -11.70 -9.76
CA LEU A 122 -8.73 -11.50 -10.03
C LEU A 122 -9.55 -12.80 -9.96
N GLY A 123 -8.95 -13.89 -9.47
CA GLY A 123 -9.64 -15.18 -9.40
C GLY A 123 -9.97 -15.80 -10.76
N PRO A 124 -10.57 -17.00 -10.76
CA PRO A 124 -11.07 -17.68 -11.95
C PRO A 124 -12.06 -16.88 -12.81
N ASP A 125 -12.90 -16.04 -12.22
CA ASP A 125 -13.90 -15.28 -12.98
C ASP A 125 -13.34 -14.01 -13.65
N GLY A 126 -12.18 -13.52 -13.17
CA GLY A 126 -11.51 -12.34 -13.71
C GLY A 126 -12.20 -11.02 -13.35
N ILE A 127 -13.14 -11.03 -12.42
CA ILE A 127 -13.92 -9.87 -11.98
C ILE A 127 -13.34 -9.39 -10.64
N PRO A 128 -12.92 -8.13 -10.51
CA PRO A 128 -12.39 -7.65 -9.24
C PRO A 128 -13.46 -7.57 -8.15
N PHE A 129 -13.02 -7.70 -6.91
CA PHE A 129 -13.81 -7.62 -5.68
C PHE A 129 -14.87 -8.73 -5.55
N THR A 130 -14.58 -9.90 -6.10
CA THR A 130 -15.37 -11.13 -5.93
C THR A 130 -14.73 -12.05 -4.90
N SER A 131 -15.46 -13.08 -4.47
CA SER A 131 -15.02 -13.99 -3.41
C SER A 131 -13.86 -14.91 -3.81
N ASP A 132 -13.58 -15.03 -5.10
CA ASP A 132 -12.53 -15.89 -5.65
C ASP A 132 -11.23 -15.13 -5.99
N ASP A 133 -11.19 -13.82 -5.71
CA ASP A 133 -10.01 -12.99 -5.89
C ASP A 133 -8.80 -13.51 -5.12
N GLY A 134 -7.69 -13.67 -5.83
CA GLY A 134 -6.46 -14.20 -5.29
C GLY A 134 -5.74 -13.24 -4.32
N LEU A 135 -6.07 -11.95 -4.35
CA LEU A 135 -5.53 -10.94 -3.43
C LEU A 135 -6.29 -10.83 -2.10
N ILE A 136 -7.31 -11.66 -1.87
CA ILE A 136 -7.95 -11.79 -0.56
C ILE A 136 -6.91 -12.31 0.44
N PRO A 137 -6.67 -11.61 1.58
CA PRO A 137 -5.83 -12.13 2.64
C PRO A 137 -6.49 -13.33 3.32
N SER A 138 -5.73 -14.38 3.60
CA SER A 138 -6.23 -15.48 4.44
C SER A 138 -6.45 -15.01 5.88
N ALA A 139 -7.25 -15.75 6.66
CA ALA A 139 -7.60 -15.38 8.04
C ALA A 139 -6.40 -15.19 8.99
N SER A 140 -5.23 -15.78 8.68
CA SER A 140 -3.99 -15.63 9.45
C SER A 140 -3.07 -14.51 8.93
N SER A 141 -3.51 -13.76 7.92
CA SER A 141 -2.73 -12.67 7.35
C SER A 141 -2.47 -11.55 8.36
N PRO A 142 -1.26 -10.93 8.35
CA PRO A 142 -1.00 -9.71 9.11
C PRO A 142 -1.86 -8.51 8.65
N LEU A 143 -2.45 -8.59 7.46
CA LEU A 143 -3.39 -7.58 6.96
C LEU A 143 -4.74 -7.65 7.70
N CYS A 144 -5.04 -8.77 8.34
CA CYS A 144 -6.22 -8.94 9.17
C CYS A 144 -6.03 -8.22 10.50
N ARG A 145 -6.75 -7.11 10.69
CA ARG A 145 -6.71 -6.28 11.90
C ARG A 145 -5.38 -5.59 12.18
N GLY A 146 -4.49 -5.51 11.18
CA GLY A 146 -3.23 -4.77 11.27
C GLY A 146 -3.40 -3.25 11.11
N GLY A 147 -4.56 -2.80 10.62
CA GLY A 147 -4.84 -1.40 10.37
C GLY A 147 -5.18 -0.62 11.64
N GLN A 148 -5.32 0.70 11.49
CA GLN A 148 -5.69 1.59 12.58
C GLN A 148 -6.97 1.09 13.26
N ASN A 149 -6.99 1.08 14.61
CA ASN A 149 -8.10 0.58 15.42
C ASN A 149 -8.49 -0.90 15.14
N GLY A 150 -7.54 -1.72 14.67
CA GLY A 150 -7.80 -3.13 14.38
C GLY A 150 -8.61 -3.37 13.10
N THR A 151 -8.62 -2.40 12.19
CA THR A 151 -9.24 -2.51 10.86
C THR A 151 -8.37 -3.33 9.90
N TYR A 152 -8.90 -3.64 8.72
CA TYR A 152 -8.13 -4.31 7.67
C TYR A 152 -7.13 -3.34 7.01
N ILE A 153 -5.98 -3.89 6.61
CA ILE A 153 -5.05 -3.22 5.69
C ILE A 153 -5.34 -3.73 4.27
N GLY A 154 -5.41 -2.81 3.31
CA GLY A 154 -5.69 -3.11 1.91
C GLY A 154 -7.17 -3.02 1.56
N ALA A 155 -7.46 -3.35 0.30
CA ALA A 155 -8.79 -3.22 -0.29
C ALA A 155 -9.73 -4.40 0.02
N TYR A 156 -9.16 -5.56 0.34
CA TYR A 156 -9.90 -6.78 0.56
C TYR A 156 -10.11 -7.05 2.06
N PRO A 157 -11.31 -7.47 2.48
CA PRO A 157 -11.46 -8.06 3.80
C PRO A 157 -10.79 -9.44 3.85
N CYS A 158 -10.54 -9.95 5.05
CA CYS A 158 -9.96 -11.28 5.20
C CYS A 158 -10.96 -12.40 4.83
N SER A 159 -10.42 -13.52 4.34
CA SER A 159 -11.17 -14.71 3.94
C SER A 159 -12.20 -15.12 5.00
N GLY A 160 -13.42 -15.47 4.57
CA GLY A 160 -14.53 -15.80 5.47
C GLY A 160 -15.42 -14.60 5.83
N VAL A 161 -15.06 -13.40 5.36
CA VAL A 161 -15.92 -12.21 5.38
C VAL A 161 -16.39 -11.93 3.96
N SER A 162 -17.67 -11.57 3.79
CA SER A 162 -18.21 -11.19 2.49
C SER A 162 -17.48 -9.95 1.94
N VAL A 163 -16.97 -10.04 0.71
CA VAL A 163 -16.45 -8.87 -0.01
C VAL A 163 -17.64 -7.98 -0.38
N PRO A 164 -17.65 -6.68 -0.01
CA PRO A 164 -18.71 -5.78 -0.44
C PRO A 164 -18.75 -5.75 -1.97
N ASN A 165 -19.88 -6.14 -2.57
CA ASN A 165 -20.03 -6.10 -4.02
C ASN A 165 -20.09 -4.61 -4.46
N PRO A 166 -19.11 -4.10 -5.23
CA PRO A 166 -19.11 -2.70 -5.65
C PRO A 166 -20.31 -2.34 -6.53
N ASN A 167 -20.98 -3.32 -7.13
CA ASN A 167 -22.20 -3.11 -7.93
C ASN A 167 -23.48 -2.99 -7.08
N THR A 168 -23.39 -3.09 -5.75
CA THR A 168 -24.55 -2.98 -4.84
C THR A 168 -24.62 -1.65 -4.09
N LEU A 169 -23.61 -0.77 -4.25
CA LEU A 169 -23.66 0.57 -3.70
C LEU A 169 -24.51 1.45 -4.64
N SER A 170 -25.77 1.67 -4.26
CA SER A 170 -26.51 2.83 -4.76
C SER A 170 -25.72 4.06 -4.35
N TYR A 171 -25.20 4.80 -5.34
CA TYR A 171 -24.61 6.10 -5.10
C TYR A 171 -25.66 6.97 -4.40
N GLN A 172 -25.52 7.19 -3.09
CA GLN A 172 -26.16 8.33 -2.47
C GLN A 172 -25.44 9.56 -3.01
N THR A 173 -26.09 10.20 -3.98
CA THR A 173 -25.74 11.54 -4.43
C THR A 173 -25.75 12.46 -3.21
N TRP A 174 -24.59 13.06 -2.92
CA TRP A 174 -24.47 14.19 -2.00
C TRP A 174 -25.23 15.40 -2.53
#